data_AF-A0A5J4N5W9-F1
#
_entry.id   AF-A0A5J4N5W9-F1
#
_cell.length_a   1.000
_cell.length_b   1.000
_cell.length_c   1.000
_cell.angle_alpha   90.00
_cell.angle_beta   90.00
_cell.angle_gamma   90.00
#
_symmetry.space_group_name_H-M   'P 1'
#
loop_
_entity.id
_entity.type
_entity.pdbx_description
1 polymer ?
#
loop_
_entity_poly.entity_id
_entity_poly.type
_entity_poly.pdbx_seq_one_letter_code
_entity_poly.pdbx_strand_id
1 'polypeptide(L)'
;MYGALQGLNKSETAEKHGEEQVKIWRRAYDIPPPPITPSDARYPGNEAKYANLHSACIPLTECLKDTVERVLPFWFDQIVPDIKDRKRVVIAAHGNSLRALVKFLDDIPDKDIVELNIPTGIPLVYELDTNLKPIKHYYLADEATVAAAIGRVADQGKKK
;
A
#
# COMPACT_ATOMS: atom_id res chain seq x y z
N MET A 1 -7.20 2.15 -2.56
CA MET A 1 -8.54 2.69 -2.31
C MET A 1 -9.50 1.51 -2.27
N TYR A 2 -10.31 1.33 -1.22
CA TYR A 2 -11.08 0.08 -1.00
C TYR A 2 -12.43 -0.02 -1.76
N GLY A 3 -12.70 0.90 -2.69
CA GLY A 3 -13.95 0.98 -3.44
C GLY A 3 -15.17 0.96 -2.52
N ALA A 4 -16.17 0.18 -2.89
CA ALA A 4 -17.42 0.02 -2.16
C ALA A 4 -17.25 -0.60 -0.76
N LEU A 5 -16.09 -1.21 -0.46
CA LEU A 5 -15.78 -1.78 0.85
C LEU A 5 -15.38 -0.73 1.89
N GLN A 6 -15.17 0.53 1.49
CA GLN A 6 -14.85 1.60 2.42
C GLN A 6 -15.96 1.78 3.46
N GLY A 7 -15.55 1.76 4.74
CA GLY A 7 -16.45 1.93 5.89
C GLY A 7 -17.17 0.65 6.33
N LEU A 8 -17.05 -0.46 5.60
CA LEU A 8 -17.65 -1.73 5.98
C LEU A 8 -16.77 -2.48 6.99
N ASN A 9 -17.39 -3.16 7.96
CA ASN A 9 -16.67 -4.09 8.81
C ASN A 9 -16.24 -5.32 7.98
N LYS A 10 -15.04 -5.83 8.24
CA LYS A 10 -14.51 -7.03 7.58
C LYS A 10 -15.39 -8.26 7.83
N SER A 11 -15.98 -8.42 9.00
CA SER A 11 -16.90 -9.53 9.28
C SER A 11 -18.17 -9.44 8.45
N GLU A 12 -18.77 -8.26 8.37
CA GLU A 12 -19.97 -8.02 7.56
C GLU A 12 -19.69 -8.20 6.06
N THR A 13 -18.50 -7.79 5.62
CA THR A 13 -18.08 -7.97 4.23
C THR A 13 -17.88 -9.45 3.91
N ALA A 14 -17.28 -10.22 4.83
CA ALA A 14 -17.10 -11.66 4.68
C ALA A 14 -18.45 -12.41 4.70
N GLU A 15 -19.40 -12.00 5.53
CA GLU A 15 -20.74 -12.57 5.56
C GLU A 15 -21.52 -12.31 4.25
N LYS A 16 -21.31 -11.14 3.62
CA LYS A 16 -21.99 -10.78 2.35
C LYS A 16 -21.33 -11.34 1.10
N HIS A 17 -19.99 -11.40 1.06
CA HIS A 17 -19.24 -11.72 -0.16
C HIS A 17 -18.46 -13.03 -0.08
N GLY A 18 -18.39 -13.66 1.11
CA GLY A 18 -17.59 -14.84 1.37
C GLY A 18 -16.15 -14.50 1.80
N GLU A 19 -15.61 -15.30 2.72
CA GLU A 19 -14.25 -15.11 3.25
C GLU A 19 -13.18 -15.21 2.16
N GLU A 20 -13.32 -16.15 1.23
CA GLU A 20 -12.38 -16.34 0.12
C GLU A 20 -12.35 -15.12 -0.82
N GLN A 21 -13.51 -14.54 -1.14
CA GLN A 21 -13.57 -13.34 -1.99
C GLN A 21 -12.96 -12.12 -1.29
N VAL A 22 -13.22 -11.94 0.01
CA VAL A 22 -12.60 -10.88 0.80
C VAL A 22 -11.10 -11.08 0.90
N LYS A 23 -10.62 -12.32 1.02
CA LYS A 23 -9.20 -12.64 1.01
C LYS A 23 -8.57 -12.29 -0.34
N ILE A 24 -9.23 -12.59 -1.46
CA ILE A 24 -8.80 -12.18 -2.80
C ILE A 24 -8.66 -10.66 -2.86
N TRP A 25 -9.68 -9.87 -2.55
CA TRP A 25 -9.58 -8.40 -2.61
C TRP A 25 -8.51 -7.81 -1.68
N ARG A 26 -8.17 -8.51 -0.58
CA ARG A 26 -7.14 -8.06 0.36
C ARG A 26 -5.72 -8.41 -0.06
N ARG A 27 -5.55 -9.52 -0.77
CA ARG A 27 -4.23 -10.12 -1.01
C ARG A 27 -3.85 -10.06 -2.49
N ALA A 28 -4.79 -10.21 -3.41
CA ALA A 28 -4.51 -10.20 -4.84
C ALA A 28 -3.78 -8.93 -5.29
N TYR A 29 -2.86 -9.11 -6.23
CA TYR A 29 -2.07 -8.01 -6.75
C TYR A 29 -2.90 -7.10 -7.68
N ASP A 30 -3.69 -7.70 -8.56
CA ASP A 30 -4.34 -7.06 -9.71
C ASP A 30 -5.87 -7.15 -9.69
N ILE A 31 -6.47 -7.68 -8.62
CA ILE A 31 -7.92 -7.81 -8.48
C ILE A 31 -8.43 -6.73 -7.51
N PRO A 32 -9.09 -5.68 -8.01
CA PRO A 32 -9.60 -4.62 -7.15
C PRO A 32 -10.90 -5.05 -6.44
N PRO A 33 -11.23 -4.44 -5.29
CA PRO A 33 -12.57 -4.55 -4.72
C PRO A 33 -13.62 -3.86 -5.62
N PRO A 34 -14.93 -4.09 -5.39
CA PRO A 34 -15.98 -3.49 -6.20
C PRO A 34 -15.88 -1.96 -6.18
N PRO A 35 -16.05 -1.27 -7.33
CA PRO A 35 -15.93 0.19 -7.39
C PRO A 35 -17.12 0.92 -6.78
N ILE A 36 -16.88 2.14 -6.33
CA ILE A 36 -17.93 3.15 -6.10
C ILE A 36 -18.23 3.90 -7.40
N THR A 37 -19.29 4.71 -7.41
CA THR A 37 -19.59 5.64 -8.51
C THR A 37 -19.23 7.08 -8.12
N PRO A 38 -19.06 8.01 -9.08
CA PRO A 38 -18.87 9.44 -8.77
C PRO A 38 -20.02 10.08 -7.97
N SER A 39 -21.21 9.47 -8.00
CA SER A 39 -22.38 9.91 -7.22
C SER A 39 -22.38 9.39 -5.77
N ASP A 40 -21.46 8.48 -5.41
CA ASP A 40 -21.32 7.97 -4.04
C ASP A 40 -20.76 9.07 -3.13
N ALA A 41 -21.31 9.22 -1.93
CA ALA A 41 -20.84 10.21 -0.95
C ALA A 41 -19.37 10.02 -0.55
N ARG A 42 -18.85 8.79 -0.67
CA ARG A 42 -17.45 8.43 -0.39
C ARG A 42 -16.50 8.73 -1.55
N TYR A 43 -17.00 9.22 -2.69
CA TYR A 43 -16.17 9.52 -3.85
C TYR A 43 -15.13 10.60 -3.50
N PRO A 44 -13.82 10.32 -3.63
CA PRO A 44 -12.80 11.28 -3.21
C PRO A 44 -12.82 12.59 -4.02
N GLY A 45 -13.40 12.60 -5.23
CA GLY A 45 -13.51 13.84 -6.01
C GLY A 45 -14.41 14.90 -5.38
N ASN A 46 -15.19 14.54 -4.35
CA ASN A 46 -15.94 15.49 -3.54
C ASN A 46 -15.10 16.13 -2.42
N GLU A 47 -13.89 15.65 -2.15
CA GLU A 47 -13.03 16.17 -1.09
C GLU A 47 -12.11 17.29 -1.59
N ALA A 48 -12.08 18.42 -0.86
CA ALA A 48 -11.30 19.60 -1.24
C ALA A 48 -9.80 19.34 -1.46
N LYS A 49 -9.20 18.39 -0.73
CA LYS A 49 -7.78 18.03 -0.86
C LYS A 49 -7.41 17.40 -2.22
N TYR A 50 -8.40 16.95 -2.99
CA TYR A 50 -8.22 16.39 -4.33
C TYR A 50 -8.73 17.30 -5.45
N ALA A 51 -9.13 18.55 -5.13
CA ALA A 51 -9.75 19.47 -6.09
C ALA A 51 -8.87 19.82 -7.31
N ASN A 52 -7.54 19.72 -7.18
CA ASN A 52 -6.60 20.01 -8.26
C ASN A 52 -6.25 18.78 -9.11
N LEU A 53 -6.82 17.60 -8.81
CA LEU A 53 -6.61 16.40 -9.60
C LEU A 53 -7.64 16.33 -10.73
N HIS A 54 -7.18 15.94 -11.92
CA HIS A 54 -8.09 15.58 -12.99
C HIS A 54 -8.93 14.37 -12.54
N SER A 55 -10.22 14.34 -12.89
CA SER A 55 -11.16 13.30 -12.43
C SER A 55 -10.70 11.88 -12.78
N ALA A 56 -10.03 11.71 -13.92
CA ALA A 56 -9.43 10.44 -14.34
C ALA A 56 -8.32 9.91 -13.40
N CYS A 57 -7.69 10.79 -12.60
CA CYS A 57 -6.68 10.41 -11.60
C CYS A 57 -7.30 10.04 -10.25
N ILE A 58 -8.61 10.23 -10.08
CA ILE A 58 -9.31 9.94 -8.83
C ILE A 58 -9.92 8.55 -8.92
N PRO A 59 -9.41 7.56 -8.16
CA PRO A 59 -9.83 6.18 -8.32
C PRO A 59 -11.29 5.98 -7.86
N LEU A 60 -11.98 5.03 -8.48
CA LEU A 60 -13.25 4.46 -8.03
C LEU A 60 -13.07 3.12 -7.28
N THR A 61 -11.91 2.49 -7.44
CA THR A 61 -11.37 1.40 -6.64
C THR A 61 -9.88 1.29 -6.97
N GLU A 62 -9.09 0.60 -6.14
CA GLU A 62 -7.72 0.24 -6.49
C GLU A 62 -7.37 -1.16 -5.97
N CYS A 63 -6.66 -1.92 -6.79
CA CYS A 63 -5.83 -3.04 -6.36
C CYS A 63 -4.40 -2.58 -6.02
N LEU A 64 -3.49 -3.52 -5.70
CA LEU A 64 -2.10 -3.17 -5.41
C LEU A 64 -1.36 -2.72 -6.67
N LYS A 65 -1.69 -3.29 -7.84
CA LYS A 65 -1.13 -2.88 -9.13
C LYS A 65 -1.42 -1.41 -9.43
N ASP A 66 -2.67 -0.97 -9.33
CA ASP A 66 -3.04 0.44 -9.53
C ASP A 66 -2.27 1.36 -8.55
N THR A 67 -2.10 0.89 -7.31
CA THR A 67 -1.32 1.61 -6.30
C THR A 67 0.16 1.74 -6.71
N VAL A 68 0.76 0.69 -7.28
CA VAL A 68 2.14 0.74 -7.81
C VAL A 68 2.23 1.77 -8.94
N GLU A 69 1.31 1.73 -9.89
CA GLU A 69 1.30 2.62 -11.06
C GLU A 69 1.29 4.11 -10.69
N ARG A 70 0.60 4.51 -9.62
CA ARG A 70 0.62 5.90 -9.14
C ARG A 70 1.72 6.24 -8.13
N VAL A 71 2.32 5.24 -7.46
CA VAL A 71 3.41 5.47 -6.49
C VAL A 71 4.73 5.70 -7.21
N LEU A 72 5.01 4.95 -8.28
CA LEU A 72 6.30 5.03 -8.98
C LEU A 72 6.59 6.40 -9.62
N PRO A 73 5.62 7.10 -10.25
CA PRO A 73 5.86 8.47 -10.71
C PRO A 73 6.33 9.39 -9.59
N PHE A 74 5.69 9.34 -8.41
CA PHE A 74 6.11 10.16 -7.27
C PHE A 74 7.51 9.77 -6.75
N TRP A 75 7.83 8.47 -6.76
CA TRP A 75 9.18 8.00 -6.45
C TRP A 75 10.22 8.61 -7.39
N PHE A 76 10.03 8.50 -8.71
CA PHE A 76 11.00 8.98 -9.69
C PHE A 76 11.06 10.49 -9.83
N ASP A 77 9.93 11.18 -9.71
CA ASP A 77 9.85 12.62 -9.98
C ASP A 77 10.15 13.49 -8.75
N GLN A 78 9.94 12.97 -7.54
CA GLN A 78 10.10 13.75 -6.30
C GLN A 78 11.13 13.16 -5.35
N ILE A 79 11.07 11.86 -5.08
CA ILE A 79 11.93 11.23 -4.06
C ILE A 79 13.36 10.99 -4.58
N VAL A 80 13.48 10.44 -5.80
CA VAL A 80 14.78 10.16 -6.44
C VAL A 80 15.65 11.42 -6.59
N PRO A 81 15.13 12.58 -7.03
CA PRO A 81 15.89 13.82 -7.07
C PRO A 81 16.45 14.22 -5.70
N ASP A 82 15.65 14.12 -4.65
CA ASP A 82 16.10 14.45 -3.29
C ASP A 82 17.21 13.51 -2.78
N ILE A 83 17.10 12.20 -3.06
CA ILE A 83 18.17 11.24 -2.73
C ILE A 83 19.45 11.57 -3.50
N LYS A 84 19.35 11.90 -4.80
CA LYS A 84 20.49 12.28 -5.64
C LYS A 84 21.14 13.60 -5.19
N ASP A 85 20.38 14.51 -4.61
CA ASP A 85 20.86 15.73 -3.94
C ASP A 85 21.41 15.46 -2.52
N ARG A 86 21.67 14.20 -2.19
CA ARG A 86 22.24 13.74 -0.90
C ARG A 86 21.39 14.10 0.32
N LYS A 87 20.10 14.37 0.14
CA LYS A 87 19.17 14.55 1.26
C LYS A 87 18.87 13.20 1.90
N ARG A 88 18.72 13.20 3.22
CA ARG A 88 18.24 12.05 3.99
C ARG A 88 16.71 12.09 4.00
N VAL A 89 16.08 11.24 3.21
CA VAL A 89 14.62 11.20 3.02
C VAL A 89 13.97 10.23 4.02
N VAL A 90 12.85 10.64 4.61
CA VAL A 90 11.97 9.78 5.40
C VAL A 90 10.59 9.76 4.74
N ILE A 91 10.04 8.56 4.51
CA ILE A 91 8.73 8.37 3.90
C ILE A 91 7.77 7.82 4.97
N ALA A 92 6.84 8.65 5.44
CA ALA A 92 5.75 8.22 6.32
C ALA A 92 4.47 8.07 5.48
N ALA A 93 4.05 6.82 5.27
CA ALA A 93 2.94 6.50 4.37
C ALA A 93 2.12 5.30 4.89
N HIS A 94 1.35 4.67 3.99
CA HIS A 94 0.45 3.56 4.32
C HIS A 94 0.98 2.21 3.83
N GLY A 95 0.44 1.11 4.36
CA GLY A 95 0.87 -0.25 4.04
C GLY A 95 0.94 -0.54 2.54
N ASN A 96 -0.11 -0.28 1.76
CA ASN A 96 -0.10 -0.57 0.31
C ASN A 96 0.83 0.34 -0.50
N SER A 97 0.94 1.63 -0.15
CA SER A 97 1.89 2.53 -0.81
C SER A 97 3.35 2.15 -0.50
N LEU A 98 3.64 1.70 0.73
CA LEU A 98 4.97 1.22 1.10
C LEU A 98 5.25 -0.15 0.46
N ARG A 99 4.28 -1.08 0.41
CA ARG A 99 4.41 -2.35 -0.30
C ARG A 99 4.69 -2.14 -1.79
N ALA A 100 4.05 -1.16 -2.42
CA ALA A 100 4.33 -0.81 -3.81
C ALA A 100 5.79 -0.38 -4.01
N LEU A 101 6.33 0.44 -3.09
CA LEU A 101 7.71 0.88 -3.16
C LEU A 101 8.70 -0.26 -2.87
N VAL A 102 8.44 -1.07 -1.84
CA VAL A 102 9.25 -2.26 -1.50
C VAL A 102 9.25 -3.28 -2.64
N LYS A 103 8.09 -3.53 -3.27
CA LYS A 103 7.99 -4.39 -4.46
C LYS A 103 8.94 -3.94 -5.56
N PHE A 104 8.98 -2.64 -5.83
CA PHE A 104 9.82 -2.06 -6.86
C PHE A 104 11.30 -2.12 -6.50
N LEU A 105 11.66 -1.76 -5.26
CA LEU A 105 13.05 -1.74 -4.81
C LEU A 105 13.66 -3.15 -4.78
N ASP A 106 12.93 -4.12 -4.25
CA ASP A 106 13.42 -5.49 -4.04
C ASP A 106 13.05 -6.45 -5.19
N ASP A 107 12.53 -5.93 -6.30
CA ASP A 107 12.10 -6.69 -7.49
C ASP A 107 11.20 -7.90 -7.15
N ILE A 108 10.25 -7.68 -6.24
CA ILE A 108 9.40 -8.74 -5.71
C ILE A 108 8.36 -9.16 -6.78
N PRO A 109 8.27 -10.45 -7.15
CA PRO A 109 7.26 -10.92 -8.09
C PRO A 109 5.82 -10.68 -7.60
N ASP A 110 4.88 -10.52 -8.53
CA ASP A 110 3.46 -10.23 -8.24
C ASP A 110 2.79 -11.30 -7.37
N LYS A 111 3.25 -12.56 -7.48
CA LYS A 111 2.80 -13.68 -6.66
C LYS A 111 3.30 -13.63 -5.21
N ASP A 112 4.42 -12.97 -4.95
CA ASP A 112 5.10 -12.99 -3.66
C ASP A 112 4.79 -11.73 -2.85
N ILE A 113 4.50 -10.61 -3.52
CA ILE A 113 4.18 -9.35 -2.84
C ILE A 113 2.94 -9.47 -1.94
N VAL A 114 2.00 -10.36 -2.28
CA VAL A 114 0.74 -10.60 -1.56
C VAL A 114 0.95 -11.02 -0.09
N GLU A 115 2.08 -11.68 0.17
CA GLU A 115 2.48 -12.18 1.49
C GLU A 115 3.32 -11.17 2.30
N LEU A 116 3.82 -10.12 1.66
CA LEU A 116 4.59 -9.08 2.35
C LEU A 116 3.71 -8.29 3.32
N ASN A 117 4.05 -8.37 4.61
CA ASN A 117 3.43 -7.58 5.66
C ASN A 117 4.46 -6.61 6.24
N ILE A 118 4.25 -5.30 6.03
CA ILE A 118 5.10 -4.25 6.61
C ILE A 118 4.54 -3.90 8.00
N PRO A 119 5.33 -4.02 9.09
CA PRO A 119 4.87 -3.72 10.43
C PRO A 119 4.55 -2.23 10.59
N THR A 120 3.48 -1.95 11.33
CA THR A 120 3.11 -0.56 11.65
C THR A 120 4.08 0.04 12.68
N GLY A 121 4.61 1.23 12.38
CA GLY A 121 5.35 2.05 13.35
C GLY A 121 6.80 1.63 13.59
N ILE A 122 7.34 0.69 12.82
CA ILE A 122 8.75 0.31 12.87
C ILE A 122 9.45 0.86 11.63
N PRO A 123 10.51 1.69 11.76
CA PRO A 123 11.24 2.19 10.60
C PRO A 123 11.89 1.06 9.80
N LEU A 124 11.69 1.06 8.48
CA LEU A 124 12.40 0.23 7.52
C LEU A 124 13.45 1.09 6.80
N VAL A 125 14.72 0.77 7.00
CA VAL A 125 15.85 1.49 6.40
C VAL A 125 16.28 0.78 5.14
N TYR A 126 16.48 1.53 4.06
CA TYR A 126 17.14 1.07 2.83
C TYR A 126 18.51 1.74 2.71
N GLU A 127 19.55 0.94 2.48
CA GLU A 127 20.83 1.42 1.97
C GLU A 127 20.86 1.20 0.46
N LEU A 128 21.07 2.26 -0.30
CA LEU A 128 21.03 2.25 -1.77
C LEU A 128 22.41 2.55 -2.35
N ASP A 129 22.72 1.95 -3.49
CA ASP A 129 23.92 2.26 -4.26
C ASP A 129 23.77 3.57 -5.07
N THR A 130 24.79 3.95 -5.83
CA THR A 130 24.77 5.17 -6.66
C THR A 130 23.73 5.15 -7.78
N ASN A 131 23.23 3.97 -8.16
CA ASN A 131 22.16 3.77 -9.13
C ASN A 131 20.79 3.59 -8.47
N LEU A 132 20.70 3.82 -7.15
CA LEU A 132 19.52 3.65 -6.33
C LEU A 132 19.01 2.21 -6.24
N LYS A 133 19.89 1.23 -6.48
CA LYS A 133 19.60 -0.18 -6.23
C LYS A 133 19.81 -0.48 -4.74
N PRO A 134 18.91 -1.23 -4.08
CA PRO A 134 19.13 -1.66 -2.71
C PRO A 134 20.40 -2.51 -2.56
N ILE A 135 21.22 -2.14 -1.58
CA ILE A 135 22.34 -2.94 -1.08
C ILE A 135 21.83 -3.87 0.03
N LYS A 136 21.02 -3.32 0.94
CA LYS A 136 20.31 -4.05 2.00
C LYS A 136 19.18 -3.20 2.56
N HIS A 137 18.26 -3.85 3.27
CA HIS A 137 17.23 -3.20 4.06
C HIS A 137 17.07 -3.89 5.41
N TYR A 138 16.68 -3.15 6.44
CA TYR A 138 16.50 -3.69 7.79
C TYR A 138 15.55 -2.82 8.62
N TYR A 139 14.88 -3.45 9.59
CA TYR A 139 14.03 -2.76 10.55
C TYR A 139 14.84 -2.22 11.72
N LEU A 140 14.49 -1.04 12.24
CA LEU A 140 15.08 -0.46 13.45
C LEU A 140 14.38 -0.94 14.72
N ALA A 141 14.41 -2.24 14.98
CA ALA A 141 13.93 -2.88 16.20
C ALA A 141 14.55 -4.28 16.34
N ASP A 142 14.45 -4.89 17.52
CA ASP A 142 14.85 -6.29 17.72
C ASP A 142 13.91 -7.25 16.97
N GLU A 143 14.42 -8.45 16.66
CA GLU A 143 13.70 -9.46 15.86
C GLU A 143 12.36 -9.86 16.48
N ALA A 144 12.27 -9.96 17.81
CA ALA A 144 11.03 -10.35 18.48
C ALA A 144 9.97 -9.26 18.35
N THR A 145 10.35 -7.99 18.49
CA THR A 145 9.47 -6.83 18.29
C THR A 145 8.97 -6.77 16.84
N VAL A 146 9.86 -6.97 15.86
CA VAL A 146 9.51 -7.00 14.43
C VAL A 146 8.56 -8.15 14.12
N ALA A 147 8.88 -9.37 14.55
CA ALA A 147 8.06 -10.55 14.32
C ALA A 147 6.65 -10.41 14.93
N ALA A 148 6.56 -9.90 16.15
CA ALA A 148 5.28 -9.63 16.80
C ALA A 148 4.47 -8.56 16.04
N ALA A 149 5.10 -7.52 15.52
CA ALA A 149 4.44 -6.48 14.75
C ALA A 149 3.95 -6.97 13.38
N ILE A 150 4.74 -7.80 12.70
CA ILE A 150 4.34 -8.48 11.45
C ILE A 150 3.14 -9.40 11.71
N GLY A 151 3.17 -10.19 12.79
CA GLY A 151 2.06 -11.05 13.20
C GLY A 151 0.76 -10.26 13.40
N ARG A 152 0.84 -9.12 14.10
CA ARG A 152 -0.33 -8.23 14.27
C ARG A 152 -0.92 -7.78 12.93
N VAL A 153 -0.09 -7.45 11.93
CA VAL A 153 -0.56 -7.05 10.60
C VAL A 153 -1.22 -8.21 9.87
N ALA A 154 -0.63 -9.41 9.94
CA ALA A 154 -1.22 -10.61 9.35
C ALA A 154 -2.61 -10.94 9.94
N ASP A 155 -2.79 -10.69 11.24
CA ASP A 155 -4.03 -10.94 11.96
C ASP A 155 -5.08 -9.84 11.78
N GLN A 156 -4.74 -8.69 11.17
CA GLN A 156 -5.69 -7.62 10.93
C GLN A 156 -6.85 -8.11 10.04
N GLY A 157 -8.02 -8.34 10.64
CA GLY A 157 -9.22 -8.78 9.94
C GLY A 157 -9.61 -10.23 10.13
N LYS A 158 -8.90 -10.98 10.99
CA LYS A 158 -9.47 -12.18 11.61
C LYS A 158 -10.52 -11.73 12.65
N LYS A 159 -11.61 -12.50 12.79
CA LYS A 159 -12.57 -12.31 13.90
C LYS A 159 -11.79 -12.45 15.21
N LYS A 160 -12.00 -11.52 16.14
CA LYS A 160 -11.61 -11.74 17.55
C LYS A 160 -12.58 -12.74 18.17
#